data_AF-A0A2A4JCI7-F1
#
_entry.id   AF-A0A2A4JCI7-F1
#
_cell.length_a   1.000
_cell.length_b   1.000
_cell.length_c   1.000
_cell.angle_alpha   90.00
_cell.angle_beta   90.00
_cell.angle_gamma   90.00
#
_symmetry.space_group_name_H-M   'P 1'
#
loop_
_entity.id
_entity.type
_entity.pdbx_description
1 polymer ?
#
loop_
_entity_poly.entity_id
_entity_poly.type
_entity_poly.pdbx_seq_one_letter_code
_entity_poly.pdbx_strand_id
1 'polypeptide(L)'
;MEVMFLDPQDEGSPAEEMRARETNTEYMKIIRDEWGTQGTMNKIMKHLMSDARPVTIKTLIAAGPVVPGHSSVIAATCFSSLAKLKEQGYISIIKDPNTLEITDVILSIERFGTDHYPHALCEHDIM
;
A
#
# COMPACT_ATOMS: atom_id res chain seq x y z
N MET A 1 4.60 31.07 50.24
CA MET A 1 3.64 30.02 49.82
C MET A 1 3.13 30.46 48.46
N GLU A 2 3.82 30.07 47.38
CA GLU A 2 3.42 30.39 46.01
C GLU A 2 2.33 29.42 45.57
N VAL A 3 1.21 29.97 45.11
CA VAL A 3 0.13 29.22 44.48
C VAL A 3 0.57 28.81 43.08
N MET A 4 0.70 27.51 42.84
CA MET A 4 0.80 26.95 41.49
C MET A 4 -0.51 27.25 40.76
N PHE A 5 -0.46 28.14 39.77
CA PHE A 5 -1.50 28.23 38.75
C PHE A 5 -1.38 26.95 37.90
N LEU A 6 -2.38 26.07 37.99
CA LEU A 6 -2.56 25.00 37.03
C LEU A 6 -2.79 25.65 35.66
N ASP A 7 -1.93 25.35 34.69
CA ASP A 7 -2.17 25.70 33.30
C ASP A 7 -3.55 25.15 32.89
N PRO A 8 -4.43 25.98 32.30
CA PRO A 8 -5.68 25.48 31.77
C PRO A 8 -5.35 24.47 30.66
N GLN A 9 -5.90 23.27 30.77
CA GLN A 9 -5.87 22.26 29.71
C GLN A 9 -6.28 22.95 28.40
N ASP A 10 -5.38 22.90 27.42
CA ASP A 10 -5.61 23.28 26.03
C ASP A 10 -6.64 22.31 25.43
N GLU A 11 -7.91 22.49 25.80
CA GLU A 11 -9.02 21.82 25.17
C GLU A 11 -9.24 22.49 23.82
N GLY A 12 -8.67 21.87 22.77
CA GLY A 12 -8.73 22.35 21.40
C GLY A 12 -10.13 22.82 21.01
N SER A 13 -10.20 23.89 20.23
CA SER A 13 -11.47 24.54 19.89
C SER A 13 -12.45 23.53 19.26
N PRO A 14 -13.74 23.53 19.63
CA PRO A 14 -14.75 22.68 18.99
C PRO A 14 -14.80 22.83 17.46
N ALA A 15 -14.44 24.00 16.94
CA ALA A 15 -14.34 24.25 15.50
C ALA A 15 -13.13 23.55 14.86
N GLU A 16 -12.03 23.41 15.60
CA GLU A 16 -10.83 22.71 15.18
C GLU A 16 -11.03 21.19 15.18
N GLU A 17 -11.70 20.65 16.21
CA GLU A 17 -12.12 19.25 16.24
C GLU A 17 -13.08 18.91 15.10
N MET A 18 -14.05 19.79 14.82
CA MET A 18 -15.01 19.60 13.74
C MET A 18 -14.31 19.59 12.36
N ARG A 19 -13.39 20.54 12.12
CA ARG A 19 -12.58 20.56 10.89
C ARG A 19 -11.69 19.34 10.75
N ALA A 20 -11.07 18.87 11.84
CA ALA A 20 -10.24 17.67 11.83
C ALA A 20 -11.06 16.43 11.45
N ARG A 21 -12.29 16.32 11.95
CA ARG A 21 -13.23 15.23 11.60
C ARG A 21 -13.67 15.29 10.14
N GLU A 22 -13.99 16.47 9.62
CA GLU A 22 -14.34 16.67 8.21
C GLU A 22 -13.19 16.27 7.29
N THR A 23 -11.97 16.72 7.61
CA THR A 23 -10.75 16.41 6.86
C THR A 23 -10.45 14.90 6.86
N ASN A 24 -10.57 14.24 8.02
CA ASN A 24 -10.38 12.79 8.11
C ASN A 24 -11.44 12.03 7.29
N THR A 25 -12.69 12.50 7.30
CA THR A 25 -13.77 11.92 6.50
C THR A 25 -13.46 12.01 5.00
N GLU A 26 -12.92 13.14 4.54
CA GLU A 26 -12.49 13.32 3.15
C GLU A 26 -11.33 12.39 2.77
N TYR A 27 -10.31 12.28 3.63
CA TYR A 27 -9.21 11.35 3.41
C TYR A 27 -9.64 9.89 3.35
N MET A 28 -10.55 9.46 4.21
CA MET A 28 -11.09 8.09 4.17
C MET A 28 -11.91 7.81 2.92
N LYS A 29 -12.55 8.83 2.32
CA LYS A 29 -13.19 8.69 1.00
C LYS A 29 -12.14 8.49 -0.09
N ILE A 30 -11.10 9.33 -0.13
CA ILE A 30 -10.00 9.21 -1.10
C ILE A 30 -9.36 7.81 -1.01
N ILE A 31 -9.05 7.35 0.21
CA ILE A 31 -8.45 6.02 0.40
C ILE A 31 -9.40 4.92 -0.09
N ARG A 32 -10.70 5.02 0.17
CA ARG A 32 -11.66 4.03 -0.30
C ARG A 32 -11.79 4.00 -1.81
N ASP A 33 -11.88 5.18 -2.42
CA ASP A 33 -12.14 5.31 -3.85
C ASP A 33 -10.91 4.92 -4.67
N GLU A 34 -9.71 5.29 -4.19
CA GLU A 34 -8.46 5.06 -4.89
C GLU A 34 -7.75 3.77 -4.50
N TRP A 35 -7.90 3.34 -3.25
CA TRP A 35 -7.19 2.18 -2.67
C TRP A 35 -8.12 1.07 -2.19
N GLY A 36 -9.42 1.13 -2.51
CA GLY A 36 -10.34 0.02 -2.33
C GLY A 36 -9.81 -1.25 -2.99
N THR A 37 -10.04 -2.42 -2.38
CA THR A 37 -9.38 -3.68 -2.78
C THR A 37 -9.40 -3.93 -4.28
N GLN A 38 -10.55 -3.85 -4.94
CA GLN A 38 -10.66 -4.16 -6.37
C GLN A 38 -9.93 -3.13 -7.25
N GLY A 39 -10.00 -1.85 -6.89
CA GLY A 39 -9.25 -0.79 -7.56
C GLY A 39 -7.74 -1.01 -7.44
N THR A 40 -7.28 -1.34 -6.24
CA THR A 40 -5.87 -1.64 -5.96
C THR A 40 -5.39 -2.88 -6.72
N MET A 41 -6.17 -3.96 -6.75
CA MET A 41 -5.86 -5.15 -7.55
C MET A 41 -5.72 -4.81 -9.04
N ASN A 42 -6.64 -4.02 -9.60
CA ASN A 42 -6.57 -3.58 -11.00
C ASN A 42 -5.32 -2.74 -11.29
N LYS A 43 -4.96 -1.82 -10.37
CA LYS A 43 -3.73 -1.01 -10.48
C LYS A 43 -2.48 -1.89 -10.49
N ILE A 44 -2.39 -2.86 -9.56
CA ILE A 44 -1.28 -3.83 -9.49
C ILE A 44 -1.18 -4.61 -10.81
N MET A 45 -2.27 -5.20 -11.27
CA MET A 45 -2.25 -6.02 -12.51
C MET A 45 -1.87 -5.19 -13.74
N LYS A 46 -2.39 -3.95 -13.85
CA LYS A 46 -2.02 -3.05 -14.94
C LYS A 46 -0.52 -2.76 -14.92
N HIS A 47 0.03 -2.46 -13.74
CA HIS A 47 1.45 -2.17 -13.58
C HIS A 47 2.32 -3.38 -13.97
N LEU A 48 1.96 -4.58 -13.51
CA LEU A 48 2.62 -5.83 -13.87
C LEU A 48 2.59 -6.13 -15.38
N MET A 49 1.53 -5.72 -16.07
CA MET A 49 1.39 -5.92 -17.51
C MET A 49 2.11 -4.85 -18.35
N SER A 50 2.38 -3.67 -17.79
CA SER A 50 2.88 -2.51 -18.55
C SER A 50 4.34 -2.15 -18.30
N ASP A 51 4.89 -2.47 -17.13
CA ASP A 51 6.21 -2.02 -16.71
C ASP A 51 7.27 -3.11 -16.79
N ALA A 52 8.52 -2.67 -16.99
CA ALA A 52 9.71 -3.52 -17.04
C ALA A 52 10.51 -3.52 -15.71
N ARG A 53 9.91 -3.06 -14.60
CA ARG A 53 10.60 -2.83 -13.32
C ARG A 53 9.99 -3.65 -12.19
N PRO A 54 10.79 -4.10 -11.22
CA PRO A 54 10.30 -4.80 -10.04
C PRO A 54 9.18 -4.03 -9.34
N VAL A 55 8.09 -4.74 -9.04
CA VAL A 55 6.92 -4.19 -8.37
C VAL A 55 7.08 -4.42 -6.87
N THR A 56 7.38 -3.34 -6.15
CA THR A 56 7.51 -3.33 -4.69
C THR A 56 6.31 -2.62 -4.05
N ILE A 57 6.14 -2.76 -2.74
CA ILE A 57 5.13 -1.97 -2.01
C ILE A 57 5.37 -0.46 -2.18
N LYS A 58 6.64 -0.03 -2.22
CA LYS A 58 7.01 1.38 -2.39
C LYS A 58 6.57 1.90 -3.77
N THR A 59 6.82 1.14 -4.83
CA THR A 59 6.40 1.54 -6.19
C THR A 59 4.89 1.52 -6.35
N LEU A 60 4.20 0.56 -5.73
CA LEU A 60 2.74 0.51 -5.72
C LEU A 60 2.13 1.74 -5.03
N ILE A 61 2.62 2.11 -3.84
CA ILE A 61 2.16 3.31 -3.13
C ILE A 61 2.41 4.57 -3.96
N ALA A 62 3.57 4.67 -4.62
CA ALA A 62 3.92 5.82 -5.46
C ALA A 62 3.07 5.94 -6.74
N ALA A 63 2.41 4.86 -7.17
CA ALA A 63 1.55 4.84 -8.36
C ALA A 63 0.14 5.44 -8.13
N GLY A 64 -0.19 5.84 -6.90
CA GLY A 64 -1.49 6.43 -6.56
C GLY A 64 -1.38 7.60 -5.58
N PRO A 65 -2.51 8.22 -5.22
CA PRO A 65 -2.52 9.35 -4.31
C PRO A 65 -2.11 8.92 -2.90
N VAL A 66 -1.05 9.54 -2.38
CA VAL A 66 -0.59 9.35 -1.00
C VAL A 66 -1.20 10.43 -0.13
N VAL A 67 -2.04 10.02 0.81
CA VAL A 67 -2.62 10.93 1.81
C VAL A 67 -1.63 11.11 2.96
N PRO A 68 -1.26 12.36 3.34
CA PRO A 68 -0.36 12.61 4.46
C PRO A 68 -0.82 11.90 5.74
N GLY A 69 0.12 11.27 6.45
CA GLY A 69 -0.15 10.53 7.68
C GLY A 69 -0.85 9.16 7.50
N HIS A 70 -1.24 8.78 6.28
CA HIS A 70 -2.00 7.54 6.02
C HIS A 70 -1.24 6.52 5.17
N SER A 71 0.08 6.68 5.01
CA SER A 71 0.91 5.76 4.22
C SER A 71 0.85 4.31 4.71
N SER A 72 0.73 4.10 6.03
CA SER A 72 0.57 2.77 6.63
C SER A 72 -0.75 2.10 6.24
N VAL A 73 -1.84 2.86 6.20
CA VAL A 73 -3.17 2.37 5.78
C VAL A 73 -3.15 1.97 4.31
N ILE A 74 -2.55 2.83 3.46
CA ILE A 74 -2.40 2.56 2.02
C ILE A 74 -1.52 1.31 1.79
N ALA A 75 -0.41 1.19 2.53
CA ALA A 75 0.45 0.00 2.49
C ALA A 75 -0.34 -1.27 2.86
N ALA A 76 -1.12 -1.24 3.94
CA ALA A 76 -1.95 -2.36 4.36
C ALA A 76 -3.00 -2.77 3.32
N THR A 77 -3.55 -1.79 2.58
CA THR A 77 -4.49 -2.07 1.47
C THR A 77 -3.78 -2.71 0.28
N CYS A 78 -2.55 -2.29 -0.03
CA CYS A 78 -1.71 -2.95 -1.03
C CYS A 78 -1.41 -4.40 -0.63
N PHE A 79 -0.97 -4.64 0.61
CA PHE A 79 -0.72 -5.99 1.11
C PHE A 79 -1.95 -6.89 1.03
N SER A 80 -3.11 -6.39 1.46
CA SER A 80 -4.36 -7.16 1.40
C SER A 80 -4.77 -7.52 -0.03
N SER A 81 -4.51 -6.61 -0.98
CA SER A 81 -4.80 -6.83 -2.40
C SER A 81 -3.82 -7.82 -3.03
N LEU A 82 -2.53 -7.75 -2.68
CA LEU A 82 -1.53 -8.73 -3.08
C LEU A 82 -1.83 -10.13 -2.52
N ALA A 83 -2.23 -10.22 -1.25
CA ALA A 83 -2.62 -11.48 -0.64
C ALA A 83 -3.76 -12.15 -1.42
N LYS A 84 -4.81 -11.38 -1.76
CA LYS A 84 -5.94 -11.87 -2.57
C LYS A 84 -5.52 -12.31 -3.98
N LEU A 85 -4.67 -11.53 -4.66
CA LEU A 85 -4.16 -11.90 -5.98
C LEU A 85 -3.33 -13.18 -5.93
N LYS A 86 -2.52 -13.36 -4.88
CA LYS A 86 -1.71 -14.56 -4.66
C LYS A 86 -2.60 -15.78 -4.37
N GLU A 87 -3.56 -15.66 -3.45
CA GLU A 87 -4.51 -16.73 -3.13
C GLU A 87 -5.30 -17.21 -4.36
N GLN A 88 -5.60 -16.29 -5.27
CA GLN A 88 -6.27 -16.60 -6.54
C GLN A 88 -5.33 -17.12 -7.63
N GLY A 89 -4.02 -17.18 -7.37
CA GLY A 89 -3.01 -17.67 -8.32
C GLY A 89 -2.70 -16.70 -9.47
N TYR A 90 -3.01 -15.40 -9.36
CA TYR A 90 -2.67 -14.42 -10.40
C TYR A 90 -1.20 -13.99 -10.34
N ILE A 91 -0.60 -13.97 -9.16
CA ILE A 91 0.75 -13.44 -8.95
C ILE A 91 1.59 -14.37 -8.09
N SER A 92 2.91 -14.25 -8.23
CA SER A 92 3.90 -14.75 -7.29
C SER A 92 4.58 -13.56 -6.59
N ILE A 93 4.97 -13.75 -5.34
CA ILE A 93 5.61 -12.71 -4.52
C ILE A 93 7.01 -13.18 -4.19
N ILE A 94 8.01 -12.38 -4.55
CA ILE A 94 9.41 -12.59 -4.21
C ILE A 94 9.72 -11.74 -2.99
N LYS A 95 10.43 -12.33 -2.03
CA LYS A 95 10.78 -11.67 -0.77
C LYS A 95 12.26 -11.84 -0.51
N ASP A 96 12.84 -10.82 0.11
CA ASP A 96 14.15 -10.98 0.71
C ASP A 96 14.06 -11.99 1.88
N PRO A 97 14.90 -13.04 1.92
CA PRO A 97 14.79 -14.11 2.91
C PRO A 97 15.17 -13.67 4.33
N ASN A 98 15.89 -12.56 4.49
CA ASN A 98 16.37 -12.08 5.78
C ASN A 98 15.43 -11.06 6.43
N THR A 99 14.81 -10.21 5.61
CA THR A 99 13.97 -9.07 6.04
C THR A 99 12.49 -9.30 5.80
N LEU A 100 12.13 -10.28 4.96
CA LEU A 100 10.77 -10.56 4.50
C LEU A 100 10.13 -9.40 3.71
N GLU A 101 10.91 -8.39 3.33
CA GLU A 101 10.44 -7.31 2.46
C GLU A 101 10.08 -7.89 1.09
N ILE A 102 8.95 -7.46 0.52
CA ILE A 102 8.56 -7.82 -0.84
C ILE A 102 9.48 -7.06 -1.80
N THR A 103 10.39 -7.79 -2.43
CA THR A 103 11.37 -7.25 -3.39
C THR A 103 10.82 -7.23 -4.80
N ASP A 104 9.89 -8.13 -5.12
CA ASP A 104 9.20 -8.13 -6.40
C ASP A 104 7.83 -8.84 -6.34
N VAL A 105 6.96 -8.47 -7.26
CA VAL A 105 5.69 -9.11 -7.55
C VAL A 105 5.68 -9.41 -9.03
N ILE A 106 5.38 -10.65 -9.40
CA ILE A 106 5.38 -11.10 -10.80
C ILE A 106 4.07 -11.79 -11.13
N LEU A 107 3.73 -11.86 -12.42
CA LEU A 107 2.60 -12.65 -12.89
C LEU A 107 2.89 -14.15 -12.68
N SER A 108 1.88 -14.91 -12.26
CA SER A 108 2.05 -16.34 -12.04
C SER A 108 2.27 -17.08 -13.36
N ILE A 109 3.43 -17.76 -13.47
CA ILE A 109 3.78 -18.59 -14.63
C ILE A 109 2.75 -19.72 -14.82
N GLU A 110 2.21 -20.28 -13.74
CA GLU A 110 1.19 -21.33 -13.80
C GLU A 110 -0.09 -20.86 -14.50
N ARG A 111 -0.38 -19.56 -14.44
CA ARG A 111 -1.60 -18.98 -14.97
C ARG A 111 -1.41 -18.27 -16.32
N PHE A 112 -0.24 -17.68 -16.54
CA PHE A 112 0.04 -16.82 -17.70
C PHE A 112 1.12 -17.37 -18.65
N GLY A 113 1.77 -18.48 -18.30
CA GLY A 113 2.84 -19.08 -19.10
C GLY A 113 4.19 -18.36 -18.94
N THR A 114 5.17 -18.79 -19.73
CA THR A 114 6.57 -18.29 -19.69
C THR A 114 6.82 -17.05 -20.54
N ASP A 115 5.83 -16.66 -21.36
CA ASP A 115 5.97 -15.55 -22.32
C ASP A 115 5.96 -14.18 -21.62
N HIS A 116 5.49 -14.15 -20.37
CA HIS A 116 5.71 -13.05 -19.43
C HIS A 116 6.99 -13.30 -18.66
N TYR A 117 8.11 -12.97 -19.31
CA TYR A 117 9.41 -12.99 -18.64
C TYR A 117 9.40 -11.97 -17.50
N PRO A 118 9.66 -12.42 -16.26
CA PRO A 118 9.86 -11.52 -15.14
C PRO A 118 11.07 -10.62 -15.43
N HIS A 119 11.06 -9.41 -14.89
CA HIS A 119 12.24 -8.54 -14.91
C HIS A 119 13.42 -9.36 -14.39
N ALA A 120 14.45 -9.52 -15.22
CA ALA A 120 15.57 -10.45 -15.06
C ALA A 120 15.75 -10.94 -13.61
N LEU A 121 15.10 -12.05 -13.27
CA LEU A 121 15.23 -12.65 -11.96
C LEU A 121 16.66 -13.14 -11.81
N CYS A 122 17.28 -12.83 -10.68
CA CYS A 122 18.55 -13.44 -10.33
C CYS A 122 18.29 -14.91 -9.98
N GLU A 123 19.22 -15.82 -10.30
CA GLU A 123 19.11 -17.26 -10.00
C GLU A 123 18.88 -17.56 -8.50
N HIS A 124 19.08 -16.57 -7.64
CA HIS A 124 18.90 -16.64 -6.19
C HIS A 124 17.46 -16.37 -5.72
N ASP A 125 16.57 -15.89 -6.60
CA ASP A 125 15.18 -15.54 -6.27
C ASP A 125 14.19 -16.72 -6.43
N ILE A 126 14.68 -17.88 -6.89
CA ILE A 126 13.87 -19.07 -7.24
C ILE A 126 14.02 -20.21 -6.20
N MET A 127 14.89 -20.07 -5.19
CA MET A 127 15.11 -21.08 -4.14
C MET A 127 14.31 -20.83 -2.86
#